data_AF-A0AAD5DEK8-F1
#
_entry.id   AF-A0AAD5DEK8-F1
#
_cell.length_a   1.000
_cell.length_b   1.000
_cell.length_c   1.000
_cell.angle_alpha   90.00
_cell.angle_beta   90.00
_cell.angle_gamma   90.00
#
_symmetry.space_group_name_H-M   'P 1'
#
loop_
_entity.id
_entity.type
_entity.pdbx_description
1 polymer ?
#
loop_
_entity_poly.entity_id
_entity_poly.type
_entity_poly.pdbx_seq_one_letter_code
_entity_poly.pdbx_strand_id
1 'polypeptide(L)'
;MENHVVLFWSGHWSFGASYYRKEFCLDYLLATYKKPSLVILNGNVMGGGVGISIHSTFRIVTENTVFAMPEVLIGLFPDVGASYFLSRLPGFFGKLILIPGEYIGLTGARLNGVEMLAFGLGTHFISSE
;
A
#
# COMPACT_ATOMS: atom_id res chain seq x y z
N MET A 1 -39.62 -29.06 -8.72
CA MET A 1 -38.31 -29.24 -9.36
C MET A 1 -37.49 -28.00 -9.05
N GLU A 2 -37.02 -27.94 -7.82
CA GLU A 2 -36.21 -26.86 -7.27
C GLU A 2 -34.75 -27.24 -7.45
N ASN A 3 -33.98 -26.40 -8.13
CA ASN A 3 -32.53 -26.40 -8.05
C ASN A 3 -32.08 -24.95 -7.87
N HIS A 4 -32.44 -24.37 -6.71
CA HIS A 4 -31.75 -23.19 -6.23
C HIS A 4 -30.35 -23.64 -5.83
N VAL A 5 -29.36 -23.32 -6.66
CA VAL A 5 -27.94 -23.54 -6.39
C VAL A 5 -27.56 -22.63 -5.23
N VAL A 6 -27.73 -23.12 -4.00
CA VAL A 6 -27.23 -22.46 -2.80
C VAL A 6 -25.79 -22.92 -2.59
N LEU A 7 -24.85 -22.25 -3.26
CA LEU A 7 -23.43 -22.34 -2.94
C LEU A 7 -23.19 -21.59 -1.62
N PHE A 8 -23.43 -22.26 -0.49
CA PHE A 8 -22.96 -21.81 0.81
C PHE A 8 -21.42 -21.88 0.84
N TRP A 9 -20.79 -20.73 0.59
CA TRP A 9 -19.39 -20.48 0.95
C TRP A 9 -19.24 -20.68 2.46
N SER A 10 -18.46 -21.69 2.87
CA SER A 10 -18.17 -22.04 4.26
C SER A 10 -17.17 -21.07 4.90
N GLY A 11 -17.46 -19.77 4.86
CA GLY A 11 -16.69 -18.71 5.52
C GLY A 11 -17.63 -17.66 6.12
N HIS A 12 -17.46 -17.37 7.41
CA HIS A 12 -18.25 -16.31 8.07
C HIS A 12 -17.59 -14.95 7.80
N TRP A 13 -18.35 -13.95 7.35
CA TRP A 13 -17.86 -12.60 7.04
C TRP A 13 -17.05 -11.97 8.19
N SER A 14 -17.33 -12.39 9.43
CA SER A 14 -16.64 -11.93 10.63
C SER A 14 -15.16 -12.29 10.65
N PHE A 15 -14.73 -13.34 9.93
CA PHE A 15 -13.33 -13.71 9.83
C PHE A 15 -12.53 -12.62 9.10
N GLY A 16 -12.98 -12.22 7.91
CA GLY A 16 -12.36 -11.13 7.14
C GLY A 16 -12.42 -9.81 7.92
N ALA A 17 -13.56 -9.50 8.53
CA ALA A 17 -13.69 -8.32 9.39
C ALA A 17 -12.71 -8.33 10.58
N SER A 18 -12.52 -9.48 11.22
CA SER A 18 -11.55 -9.62 12.32
C SER A 18 -10.10 -9.53 11.84
N TYR A 19 -9.80 -9.98 10.62
CA TYR A 19 -8.49 -9.84 10.02
C TYR A 19 -8.17 -8.37 9.77
N TYR A 20 -9.02 -7.66 9.00
CA TYR A 20 -8.83 -6.25 8.70
C TYR A 20 -8.81 -5.36 9.95
N ARG A 21 -9.59 -5.73 10.98
CA ARG A 21 -9.50 -5.03 12.27
C ARG A 21 -8.10 -5.12 12.88
N LYS A 22 -7.46 -6.28 12.84
CA LYS A 22 -6.09 -6.45 13.38
C LYS A 22 -5.06 -5.72 12.52
N GLU A 23 -5.19 -5.84 11.20
CA GLU A 23 -4.31 -5.16 10.23
C GLU A 23 -4.37 -3.64 10.38
N PHE A 24 -5.56 -3.03 10.32
CA PHE A 24 -5.70 -1.59 10.46
C PHE A 24 -5.32 -1.08 11.85
N CYS A 25 -5.50 -1.87 12.91
CA CYS A 25 -4.97 -1.54 14.23
C CYS A 25 -3.44 -1.53 14.25
N LEU A 26 -2.79 -2.46 13.55
CA LEU A 26 -1.33 -2.50 13.42
C LEU A 26 -0.82 -1.32 12.59
N ASP A 27 -1.42 -1.04 11.44
CA ASP A 27 -1.04 0.09 10.59
C ASP A 27 -1.18 1.42 11.34
N TYR A 28 -2.28 1.60 12.07
CA TYR A 28 -2.49 2.78 12.90
C TYR A 28 -1.47 2.89 14.04
N LEU A 29 -1.11 1.76 14.67
CA LEU A 29 -0.08 1.73 15.69
C LEU A 29 1.27 2.16 15.11
N LEU A 30 1.64 1.67 13.91
CA LEU A 30 2.86 2.07 13.22
C LEU A 30 2.84 3.57 12.84
N ALA A 31 1.71 4.07 12.33
CA ALA A 31 1.52 5.48 11.96
C ALA A 31 1.62 6.45 13.15
N THR A 32 1.24 5.99 14.34
CA THR A 32 1.28 6.78 15.59
C THR A 32 2.45 6.41 16.51
N TYR A 33 3.36 5.56 16.04
CA TYR A 33 4.47 5.07 16.85
C TYR A 33 5.48 6.21 17.11
N LYS A 34 5.73 6.49 18.39
CA LYS A 34 6.56 7.64 18.78
C LYS A 34 8.06 7.43 18.58
N LYS A 35 8.51 6.17 18.56
CA LYS A 35 9.93 5.87 18.35
C LYS A 35 10.20 5.86 16.86
N PRO A 36 11.32 6.45 16.39
CA PRO A 36 11.69 6.39 14.99
C PRO A 36 11.77 4.93 14.53
N SER A 37 11.04 4.62 13.47
CA SER A 37 11.06 3.31 12.81
C SER A 37 11.77 3.42 11.47
N LEU A 38 12.50 2.37 11.12
CA LEU A 38 13.25 2.27 9.88
C LEU A 38 12.88 0.96 9.19
N VAL A 39 12.61 1.06 7.89
CA VAL A 39 12.34 -0.08 7.02
C VAL A 39 13.22 0.00 5.80
N ILE A 40 13.76 -1.15 5.39
CA ILE A 40 14.51 -1.31 4.16
C ILE A 40 13.61 -2.08 3.19
N LEU A 41 13.27 -1.43 2.09
CA LEU A 41 12.44 -1.95 1.02
C LEU A 41 13.39 -2.49 -0.04
N ASN A 42 13.45 -3.82 -0.17
CA ASN A 42 14.31 -4.51 -1.12
C ASN A 42 13.51 -5.66 -1.75
N GLY A 43 12.83 -5.37 -2.87
CA GLY A 43 11.90 -6.29 -3.53
C GLY A 43 10.48 -5.74 -3.62
N ASN A 44 9.50 -6.64 -3.76
CA ASN A 44 8.10 -6.27 -3.93
C ASN A 44 7.47 -5.79 -2.61
N VAL A 45 6.93 -4.57 -2.62
CA VAL A 45 6.24 -3.95 -1.48
C VAL A 45 4.82 -3.60 -1.92
N MET A 46 3.86 -4.46 -1.58
CA MET A 46 2.45 -4.36 -2.02
C MET A 46 1.49 -4.65 -0.86
N GLY A 47 0.29 -4.07 -0.89
CA GLY A 47 -0.77 -4.29 0.11
C GLY A 47 -0.28 -4.22 1.56
N GLY A 48 -0.42 -5.30 2.32
CA GLY A 48 0.07 -5.38 3.71
C GLY A 48 1.57 -5.03 3.88
N GLY A 49 2.42 -5.31 2.89
CA GLY A 49 3.82 -4.89 2.90
C GLY A 49 4.00 -3.38 2.83
N VAL A 50 3.10 -2.69 2.09
CA VAL A 50 2.98 -1.23 2.11
C VAL A 50 2.49 -0.76 3.48
N GLY A 51 1.48 -1.41 4.07
CA GLY A 51 0.95 -1.03 5.38
C GLY A 51 2.00 -1.01 6.49
N ILE A 52 2.84 -2.04 6.54
CA ILE A 52 3.91 -2.12 7.54
C ILE A 52 5.01 -1.06 7.30
N SER A 53 5.26 -0.69 6.04
CA SER A 53 6.41 0.16 5.68
C SER A 53 6.10 1.64 5.56
N ILE A 54 4.96 2.02 4.97
CA ILE A 54 4.67 3.39 4.54
C ILE A 54 4.57 4.38 5.71
N HIS A 55 4.18 3.87 6.87
CA HIS A 55 4.03 4.63 8.10
C HIS A 55 5.35 4.80 8.87
N SER A 56 6.44 4.19 8.40
CA SER A 56 7.74 4.28 9.08
C SER A 56 8.41 5.64 8.88
N THR A 57 9.15 6.10 9.89
CA THR A 57 9.88 7.38 9.84
C THR A 57 10.91 7.41 8.72
N PHE A 58 11.66 6.31 8.58
CA PHE A 58 12.65 6.12 7.53
C PHE A 58 12.25 4.95 6.64
N ARG A 59 12.05 5.23 5.36
CA ARG A 59 11.73 4.27 4.31
C ARG A 59 12.88 4.28 3.31
N ILE A 60 13.77 3.31 3.44
CA ILE A 60 14.94 3.16 2.58
C ILE A 60 14.54 2.28 1.41
N VAL A 61 14.68 2.78 0.20
CA VAL A 61 14.41 2.05 -1.04
C VAL A 61 15.72 1.62 -1.70
N THR A 62 15.72 0.45 -2.32
CA THR A 62 16.80 -0.04 -3.18
C THR A 62 16.38 -0.08 -4.64
N GLU A 63 17.33 -0.35 -5.54
CA GLU A 63 17.10 -0.63 -6.95
C GLU A 63 16.14 -1.81 -7.21
N ASN A 64 16.02 -2.73 -6.25
CA ASN A 64 15.09 -3.87 -6.36
C ASN A 64 13.68 -3.55 -5.86
N THR A 65 13.45 -2.35 -5.33
CA THR A 65 12.14 -1.99 -4.78
C THR A 65 11.10 -1.88 -5.88
N VAL A 66 9.99 -2.60 -5.72
CA VAL A 66 8.81 -2.50 -6.59
C VAL A 66 7.59 -2.29 -5.72
N PHE A 67 7.09 -1.06 -5.70
CA PHE A 67 5.89 -0.67 -4.97
C PHE A 67 4.65 -0.77 -5.85
N ALA A 68 3.54 -1.27 -5.32
CA ALA A 68 2.24 -1.18 -5.98
C ALA A 68 1.08 -1.34 -4.98
N MET A 69 -0.09 -0.84 -5.36
CA MET A 69 -1.38 -1.14 -4.71
C MET A 69 -2.27 -1.95 -5.69
N PRO A 70 -1.98 -3.25 -5.91
CA PRO A 70 -2.69 -4.08 -6.89
C PRO A 70 -4.08 -4.55 -6.43
N GLU A 71 -4.60 -4.05 -5.30
CA GLU A 71 -5.88 -4.45 -4.70
C GLU A 71 -7.05 -4.24 -5.67
N VAL A 72 -7.00 -3.19 -6.49
CA VAL A 72 -8.00 -2.90 -7.53
C VAL A 72 -8.10 -4.01 -8.58
N LEU A 73 -7.01 -4.75 -8.82
CA LEU A 73 -6.96 -5.84 -9.80
C LEU A 73 -7.65 -7.11 -9.28
N ILE A 74 -7.85 -7.22 -7.96
CA ILE A 74 -8.56 -8.34 -7.32
C ILE A 74 -9.96 -7.95 -6.82
N GLY A 75 -10.46 -6.78 -7.22
CA GLY A 75 -11.78 -6.28 -6.81
C GLY A 75 -11.84 -5.73 -5.39
N LEU A 76 -10.68 -5.33 -4.84
CA LEU A 76 -10.56 -4.69 -3.53
C LEU A 76 -10.15 -3.21 -3.71
N PHE A 77 -10.39 -2.37 -2.70
CA PHE A 77 -9.89 -1.00 -2.68
C PHE A 77 -8.45 -0.97 -2.14
N PRO A 78 -7.61 0.03 -2.47
CA PRO A 78 -6.30 0.20 -1.83
C PRO A 78 -6.47 0.37 -0.32
N ASP A 79 -6.05 -0.64 0.43
CA ASP A 79 -6.20 -0.73 1.88
C ASP A 79 -5.01 -0.07 2.60
N VAL A 80 -4.71 -0.49 3.84
CA VAL A 80 -3.56 -0.06 4.67
C VAL A 80 -3.37 1.46 4.85
N GLY A 81 -4.44 2.23 4.70
CA GLY A 81 -4.41 3.69 4.78
C GLY A 81 -3.93 4.38 3.49
N ALA A 82 -3.97 3.71 2.34
CA ALA A 82 -3.62 4.29 1.04
C ALA A 82 -4.41 5.55 0.71
N SER A 83 -5.70 5.61 1.04
CA SER A 83 -6.49 6.84 0.87
C SER A 83 -5.90 8.02 1.67
N TYR A 84 -5.20 7.78 2.77
CA TYR A 84 -4.53 8.83 3.56
C TYR A 84 -3.22 9.27 2.92
N PHE A 85 -2.30 8.36 2.61
CA PHE A 85 -0.97 8.76 2.14
C PHE A 85 -0.96 9.11 0.64
N LEU A 86 -1.74 8.42 -0.21
CA LEU A 86 -1.80 8.71 -1.64
C LEU A 86 -2.42 10.09 -1.93
N SER A 87 -3.43 10.49 -1.16
CA SER A 87 -4.05 11.83 -1.29
C SER A 87 -3.15 12.99 -0.87
N ARG A 88 -2.02 12.69 -0.21
CA ARG A 88 -1.04 13.67 0.29
C ARG A 88 0.26 13.68 -0.52
N LEU A 89 0.35 12.88 -1.58
CA LEU A 89 1.52 12.92 -2.45
C LEU A 89 1.61 14.30 -3.14
N PRO A 90 2.83 14.84 -3.30
CA PRO A 90 3.03 16.12 -3.96
C PRO A 90 2.54 16.05 -5.40
N GLY A 91 1.47 16.80 -5.70
CA GLY A 91 0.86 16.84 -7.02
C GLY A 91 1.57 17.81 -7.95
N PHE A 92 2.81 17.53 -8.38
CA PHE A 92 3.43 18.32 -9.45
C PHE A 92 4.53 17.55 -10.21
N PHE A 93 4.18 17.02 -11.39
CA PHE A 93 5.14 16.67 -12.45
C PHE A 93 4.61 17.14 -13.81
N GLY A 94 4.82 18.42 -14.15
CA GLY A 94 4.66 18.93 -15.52
C GLY A 94 3.25 18.88 -16.13
N LYS A 95 3.19 18.96 -17.48
CA LYS A 95 1.98 19.17 -18.32
C LYS A 95 0.89 18.07 -18.24
N LEU A 96 1.08 17.02 -17.45
CA LEU A 96 0.10 15.96 -17.27
C LEU A 96 -0.62 16.14 -15.93
N ILE A 97 -1.87 16.59 -16.01
CA ILE A 97 -2.80 16.72 -14.88
C ILE A 97 -3.27 15.31 -14.50
N LEU A 98 -2.48 14.58 -13.73
CA LEU A 98 -2.97 13.45 -12.95
C LEU A 98 -2.33 13.52 -11.56
N ILE A 99 -3.16 13.47 -10.53
CA ILE A 99 -2.73 13.38 -9.14
C ILE A 99 -2.06 12.00 -9.01
N PRO A 100 -0.74 11.91 -8.78
CA PRO A 100 -0.02 10.64 -8.85
C PRO A 100 -0.62 9.58 -7.92
N GLY A 101 -1.12 9.99 -6.76
CA GLY A 101 -1.81 9.10 -5.83
C GLY A 101 -3.10 8.48 -6.36
N GLU A 102 -3.93 9.24 -7.07
CA GLU A 102 -5.16 8.71 -7.67
C GLU A 102 -4.84 7.72 -8.80
N TYR A 103 -3.86 8.06 -9.64
CA TYR A 103 -3.42 7.16 -10.70
C TYR A 103 -2.91 5.83 -10.14
N ILE A 104 -2.01 5.87 -9.15
CA ILE A 104 -1.47 4.68 -8.48
C ILE A 104 -2.60 3.86 -7.85
N GLY A 105 -3.49 4.50 -7.09
CA GLY A 105 -4.56 3.84 -6.37
C GLY A 105 -5.64 3.22 -7.27
N LEU A 106 -5.96 3.84 -8.41
CA LEU A 106 -7.00 3.35 -9.32
C LEU A 106 -6.51 2.34 -10.35
N THR A 107 -5.24 2.42 -10.75
CA THR A 107 -4.67 1.54 -11.78
C THR A 107 -3.88 0.37 -11.22
N GLY A 108 -3.44 0.45 -9.96
CA GLY A 108 -2.49 -0.48 -9.37
C GLY A 108 -1.11 -0.41 -10.03
N ALA A 109 -0.73 0.76 -10.56
CA ALA A 109 0.55 0.98 -11.21
C ALA A 109 1.73 0.61 -10.31
N ARG A 110 2.77 0.06 -10.93
CA ARG A 110 4.02 -0.29 -10.25
C ARG A 110 4.98 0.89 -10.31
N LEU A 111 5.65 1.14 -9.19
CA LEU A 111 6.70 2.13 -9.05
C LEU A 111 8.01 1.45 -8.66
N ASN A 112 9.11 1.87 -9.27
CA ASN A 112 10.44 1.48 -8.82
C ASN A 112 10.90 2.34 -7.63
N GLY A 113 12.02 1.97 -6.99
CA GLY A 113 12.57 2.70 -5.83
C GLY A 113 12.85 4.18 -6.10
N VAL A 114 13.32 4.54 -7.30
CA VAL A 114 13.61 5.94 -7.65
C VAL A 114 12.32 6.75 -7.77
N GLU A 115 11.27 6.20 -8.38
CA GLU A 115 9.95 6.81 -8.47
C GLU A 115 9.32 6.97 -7.09
N MET A 116 9.46 5.96 -6.21
CA MET A 116 9.00 6.08 -4.82
C MET A 116 9.67 7.27 -4.11
N LEU A 117 10.99 7.44 -4.28
CA LEU A 117 11.71 8.57 -3.70
C LEU A 117 11.20 9.90 -4.27
N ALA A 118 10.98 9.97 -5.59
CA ALA A 118 10.49 11.17 -6.28
C ALA A 118 9.09 11.59 -5.82
N PHE A 119 8.21 10.63 -5.51
CA PHE A 119 6.87 10.91 -4.97
C PHE A 119 6.85 11.11 -3.45
N GLY A 120 7.97 10.98 -2.74
CA GLY A 120 8.03 11.06 -1.28
C GLY A 120 7.50 9.82 -0.55
N LEU A 121 7.21 8.75 -1.28
CA LEU A 121 6.88 7.43 -0.73
C LEU A 121 8.13 6.75 -0.14
N GLY A 122 9.30 6.97 -0.74
CA GLY A 122 10.61 6.66 -0.17
C GLY A 122 11.23 7.89 0.48
N THR A 123 12.10 7.69 1.47
CA THR A 123 12.85 8.79 2.13
C THR A 123 14.32 8.82 1.74
N HIS A 124 14.92 7.65 1.54
CA HIS A 124 16.34 7.49 1.24
C HIS A 124 16.50 6.37 0.21
N PHE A 125 17.53 6.46 -0.63
CA PHE A 125 17.90 5.40 -1.55
C PHE A 125 19.28 4.85 -1.17
N ILE A 126 19.42 3.52 -1.10
CA ILE A 126 20.70 2.83 -0.85
C ILE A 126 20.80 1.64 -1.82
N SER A 127 22.01 1.36 -2.31
CA SER A 127 22.29 0.15 -3.09
C SER A 127 21.98 -1.10 -2.27
N SER A 128 21.51 -2.18 -2.90
CA SER A 128 21.24 -3.43 -2.17
C SER A 128 22.50 -4.22 -1.80
N GLU A 129 23.65 -3.86 -2.38
CA GLU A 129 24.99 -4.43 -2.12
C GLU A 129 25.68 -3.90 -0.86
#